data_AF-A0A7C3U4W4-F1
#
_entry.id   AF-A0A7C3U4W4-F1
#
_cell.length_a   1.000
_cell.length_b   1.000
_cell.length_c   1.000
_cell.angle_alpha   90.00
_cell.angle_beta   90.00
_cell.angle_gamma   90.00
#
_symmetry.space_group_name_H-M   'P 1'
#
loop_
_entity.id
_entity.type
_entity.pdbx_description
1 polymer ?
#
loop_
_entity_poly.entity_id
_entity_poly.type
_entity_poly.pdbx_seq_one_letter_code
_entity_poly.pdbx_strand_id
1 'polypeptide(L)'
;MLADLAKAGKLPPVEQRLPANPLVVKPVEKIGKYGGTWRTALKGGQDDAWLTRTIGYDYLVRWDPAWTTTLANVAESYTAKADASEYNIK
;
A
#
# COMPACT_ATOMS: atom_id res chain seq x y z
N MET A 1 -3.08 -6.01 20.27
CA MET A 1 -3.47 -5.48 18.93
C MET A 1 -3.25 -3.97 18.91
N LEU A 2 -3.20 -3.31 17.74
CA LEU A 2 -2.92 -1.85 17.66
C LEU A 2 -3.91 -1.00 18.47
N ALA A 3 -5.17 -1.41 18.56
CA ALA A 3 -6.18 -0.73 19.37
C ALA A 3 -5.83 -0.72 20.87
N ASP A 4 -5.26 -1.80 21.39
CA ASP A 4 -4.86 -1.90 22.80
C ASP A 4 -3.65 -0.98 23.09
N LEU A 5 -2.71 -0.90 22.14
CA LEU A 5 -1.57 0.02 22.25
C LEU A 5 -2.02 1.48 22.26
N ALA A 6 -3.02 1.82 21.45
CA ALA A 6 -3.60 3.16 21.44
C ALA A 6 -4.33 3.48 22.76
N LYS A 7 -5.15 2.55 23.27
CA LYS A 7 -5.81 2.69 24.58
C LYS A 7 -4.81 2.83 25.73
N ALA A 8 -3.67 2.16 25.64
CA ALA A 8 -2.59 2.25 26.63
C ALA A 8 -1.69 3.48 26.46
N GLY A 9 -1.97 4.38 25.50
CA GLY A 9 -1.18 5.58 25.24
C GLY A 9 0.20 5.33 24.60
N LYS A 10 0.46 4.10 24.14
CA LYS A 10 1.75 3.69 23.52
C LYS A 10 1.77 3.92 22.01
N LEU A 11 0.62 4.27 21.41
CA LEU A 11 0.45 4.54 20.00
C LEU A 11 -0.57 5.68 19.84
N PRO A 12 -0.35 6.66 18.94
CA PRO A 12 -1.39 7.64 18.64
C PRO A 12 -2.68 6.98 18.12
N PRO A 13 -3.85 7.61 18.36
CA PRO A 13 -5.12 7.15 17.79
C PRO A 13 -5.05 7.08 16.26
N VAL A 14 -5.89 6.25 15.63
CA VAL A 14 -5.77 5.95 14.20
C VAL A 14 -5.96 7.19 13.33
N GLU A 15 -6.81 8.11 13.77
CA GLU A 15 -7.13 9.38 13.11
C GLU A 15 -5.90 10.30 13.02
N GLN A 16 -4.96 10.19 13.97
CA GLN A 16 -3.70 10.95 13.95
C GLN A 16 -2.60 10.25 13.14
N ARG A 17 -2.76 8.96 12.83
CA ARG A 17 -1.79 8.17 12.06
C ARG A 17 -2.09 8.15 10.57
N LEU A 18 -3.36 8.31 10.20
CA LEU A 18 -3.77 8.38 8.80
C LEU A 18 -3.46 9.75 8.20
N PRO A 19 -3.10 9.83 6.90
CA PRO A 19 -3.08 11.10 6.19
C PRO A 19 -4.50 11.65 6.06
N ALA A 20 -4.61 12.94 5.75
CA ALA A 20 -5.91 13.59 5.50
C ALA A 20 -6.68 12.92 4.34
N ASN A 21 -5.97 12.45 3.32
CA ASN A 21 -6.51 11.71 2.18
C ASN A 21 -5.92 10.29 2.14
N PRO A 22 -6.50 9.32 2.86
CA PRO A 22 -6.00 7.95 2.81
C PRO A 22 -6.35 7.28 1.48
N LEU A 23 -5.44 6.44 0.98
CA LEU A 23 -5.73 5.54 -0.14
C LEU A 23 -6.86 4.58 0.24
N VAL A 24 -7.94 4.60 -0.53
CA VAL A 24 -9.06 3.67 -0.37
C VAL A 24 -8.87 2.47 -1.30
N VAL A 25 -8.65 1.30 -0.72
CA VAL A 25 -8.46 0.06 -1.47
C VAL A 25 -9.78 -0.71 -1.57
N LYS A 26 -10.30 -0.88 -2.79
CA LYS A 26 -11.47 -1.73 -3.05
C LYS A 26 -11.08 -3.21 -2.92
N PRO A 27 -11.76 -4.01 -2.07
CA PRO A 27 -11.49 -5.43 -1.98
C PRO A 27 -11.78 -6.16 -3.30
N VAL A 28 -11.01 -7.21 -3.58
CA VAL A 28 -11.22 -8.06 -4.76
C VAL A 28 -12.53 -8.83 -4.68
N GLU A 29 -12.83 -9.42 -3.51
CA GLU A 29 -14.05 -10.20 -3.28
C GLU A 29 -14.96 -9.54 -2.25
N LYS A 30 -14.46 -9.32 -1.02
CA LYS A 30 -15.24 -8.78 0.11
C LYS A 30 -14.36 -8.13 1.16
N ILE A 31 -14.98 -7.37 2.07
CA ILE A 31 -14.30 -6.75 3.21
C ILE A 31 -13.63 -7.84 4.07
N GLY A 32 -12.35 -7.65 4.35
CA GLY A 32 -11.53 -8.57 5.13
C GLY A 32 -11.77 -8.48 6.64
N LYS A 33 -11.16 -9.41 7.40
CA LYS A 33 -11.12 -9.40 8.86
C LYS A 33 -9.66 -9.30 9.32
N TYR A 34 -9.39 -8.49 10.33
CA TYR A 34 -8.06 -8.40 10.93
C TYR A 34 -7.66 -9.68 11.66
N GLY A 35 -6.36 -9.99 11.64
CA GLY A 35 -5.77 -11.10 12.39
C GLY A 35 -5.25 -12.23 11.51
N GLY A 36 -4.78 -13.29 12.17
CA GLY A 36 -4.15 -14.45 11.53
C GLY A 36 -2.64 -14.29 11.35
N THR A 37 -2.03 -15.32 10.77
CA THR A 37 -0.61 -15.34 10.43
C THR A 37 -0.47 -15.92 9.03
N TRP A 38 0.04 -15.11 8.10
CA TRP A 38 0.35 -15.58 6.76
C TRP A 38 1.74 -16.25 6.77
N ARG A 39 1.76 -17.57 6.61
CA ARG A 39 3.00 -18.35 6.53
C ARG A 39 3.37 -18.53 5.07
N THR A 40 4.48 -17.92 4.66
CA THR A 40 5.05 -18.04 3.32
C THR A 40 6.49 -18.53 3.43
N ALA A 41 7.10 -18.90 2.30
CA ALA A 41 8.48 -19.32 2.25
C ALA A 41 9.26 -18.44 1.28
N LEU A 42 10.55 -18.29 1.55
CA LEU A 42 11.54 -17.76 0.63
C LEU A 42 12.51 -18.89 0.29
N LYS A 43 12.96 -18.95 -0.97
CA LYS A 43 13.97 -19.94 -1.38
C LYS A 43 15.39 -19.58 -0.93
N GLY A 44 15.63 -18.33 -0.55
CA GLY A 44 16.92 -17.80 -0.10
C GLY A 44 16.97 -16.28 -0.25
N GLY A 45 18.12 -15.66 0.02
CA GLY A 45 18.26 -14.19 0.00
C GLY A 45 18.01 -13.52 -1.36
N GLN A 46 18.04 -14.29 -2.46
CA GLN A 46 17.74 -13.80 -3.82
C GLN A 46 16.25 -13.90 -4.19
N ASP A 47 15.39 -14.35 -3.28
CA ASP A 47 13.93 -14.39 -3.46
C ASP A 47 13.26 -13.11 -2.90
N ASP A 48 13.96 -11.99 -3.03
CA ASP A 48 13.54 -10.68 -2.55
C ASP A 48 12.30 -10.15 -3.29
N ALA A 49 12.13 -10.54 -4.56
CA ALA A 49 10.94 -10.23 -5.35
C ALA A 49 9.63 -10.70 -4.68
N TRP A 50 9.64 -11.78 -3.88
CA TRP A 50 8.49 -12.16 -3.05
C TRP A 50 8.18 -11.10 -1.99
N LEU A 51 9.19 -10.58 -1.31
CA LEU A 51 9.03 -9.54 -0.29
C LEU A 51 8.55 -8.23 -0.91
N THR A 52 9.14 -7.84 -2.04
CA THR A 52 8.77 -6.61 -2.77
C THR A 52 7.29 -6.58 -3.12
N ARG A 53 6.71 -7.68 -3.63
CA ARG A 53 5.30 -7.70 -4.04
C ARG A 53 4.29 -7.95 -2.92
N THR A 54 4.73 -8.36 -1.74
CA THR A 54 3.83 -8.76 -0.64
C THR A 54 3.81 -7.80 0.54
N ILE A 55 4.97 -7.28 0.94
CA ILE A 55 5.11 -6.40 2.11
C ILE A 55 5.79 -5.06 1.78
N GLY A 56 6.36 -4.91 0.58
CA GLY A 56 7.09 -3.71 0.16
C GLY A 56 6.49 -3.01 -1.05
N TYR A 57 5.24 -3.29 -1.41
CA TYR A 57 4.64 -2.84 -2.66
C TYR A 57 4.05 -1.41 -2.57
N ASP A 58 4.85 -0.46 -2.07
CA ASP A 58 4.45 0.91 -1.75
C ASP A 58 5.17 1.96 -2.63
N TYR A 59 5.07 1.81 -3.96
CA TYR A 59 5.61 2.76 -4.93
C TYR A 59 4.76 4.05 -5.04
N LEU A 60 5.22 5.05 -5.81
CA LEU A 60 4.41 6.26 -6.10
C LEU A 60 3.06 5.90 -6.75
N VAL A 61 3.08 4.99 -7.71
CA VAL A 61 1.90 4.42 -8.38
C VAL A 61 1.98 2.91 -8.36
N ARG A 62 0.85 2.22 -8.53
CA ARG A 62 0.77 0.75 -8.55
C ARG A 62 0.03 0.24 -9.77
N TRP A 63 0.23 -1.01 -10.13
CA TRP A 63 -0.57 -1.66 -11.17
C TRP A 63 -1.94 -2.08 -10.64
N ASP A 64 -2.94 -2.05 -11.51
CA ASP A 64 -4.19 -2.78 -11.25
C ASP A 64 -3.94 -4.31 -11.29
N PRO A 65 -4.81 -5.13 -10.67
CA PRO A 65 -4.61 -6.58 -10.63
C PRO A 65 -4.54 -7.25 -12.01
N ALA A 66 -5.12 -6.62 -13.05
CA ALA A 66 -5.10 -7.13 -14.42
C ALA A 66 -3.89 -6.64 -15.23
N TRP A 67 -3.00 -5.81 -14.66
CA TRP A 67 -1.82 -5.25 -15.33
C TRP A 67 -2.15 -4.47 -16.62
N THR A 68 -3.30 -3.80 -16.63
CA THR A 68 -3.80 -3.01 -17.74
C THR A 68 -3.59 -1.52 -17.57
N THR A 69 -3.53 -1.04 -16.32
CA THR A 69 -3.37 0.38 -16.02
C THR A 69 -2.64 0.60 -14.69
N THR A 70 -2.04 1.77 -14.56
CA THR A 70 -1.54 2.28 -13.29
C THR A 70 -2.66 2.94 -12.49
N LEU A 71 -2.57 2.83 -11.17
CA LEU A 71 -3.46 3.40 -10.16
C LEU A 71 -2.63 4.22 -9.17
N ALA A 72 -3.29 5.16 -8.48
CA ALA A 72 -2.71 5.88 -7.35
C ALA A 72 -2.24 4.90 -6.26
N ASN A 73 -1.16 5.30 -5.58
CA ASN A 73 -0.62 4.58 -4.43
C ASN A 73 -0.13 5.57 -3.37
N VAL A 74 1.18 5.76 -3.18
CA VAL A 74 1.71 6.81 -2.30
C VAL A 74 1.46 8.19 -2.90
N ALA A 75 1.55 8.33 -4.23
CA ALA A 75 1.09 9.52 -4.93
C ALA A 75 -0.44 9.47 -5.03
N GLU A 76 -1.09 10.56 -4.61
CA GLU A 76 -2.54 10.77 -4.76
C GLU A 76 -2.90 10.88 -6.25
N SER A 77 -2.04 11.49 -7.06
CA SER A 77 -2.26 11.63 -8.50
C SER A 77 -0.97 11.98 -9.25
N TYR A 78 -0.99 11.84 -10.57
CA TYR A 78 0.09 12.34 -11.42
C TYR A 78 -0.44 12.80 -12.78
N THR A 79 0.33 13.67 -13.43
CA THR A 79 0.13 14.07 -14.82
C THR A 79 1.46 14.04 -15.56
N ALA A 80 1.42 13.80 -16.86
CA ALA A 80 2.58 13.81 -17.73
C ALA A 80 2.38 14.78 -18.88
N LYS A 81 3.43 15.47 -19.31
CA LYS A 81 3.41 16.17 -20.60
C LYS A 81 3.22 15.18 -21.74
N ALA A 82 2.64 15.65 -22.85
CA ALA A 82 2.36 14.81 -24.02
C ALA A 82 3.63 14.18 -24.63
N ASP A 83 4.77 14.86 -24.52
CA ASP A 83 6.09 14.39 -24.95
C ASP A 83 6.85 13.58 -23.88
N ALA A 84 6.21 13.31 -22.73
CA ALA A 84 6.77 12.59 -21.59
C ALA A 84 8.05 13.20 -20.99
N SER A 85 8.36 14.48 -21.28
CA SER A 85 9.55 15.16 -20.76
C SER A 85 9.45 15.55 -19.27
N GLU A 86 8.23 15.61 -18.72
CA GLU A 86 7.97 16.03 -17.36
C GLU A 86 6.75 15.30 -16.78
N TYR A 87 6.86 14.97 -15.49
CA TYR A 87 5.80 14.35 -14.69
C TYR A 87 5.59 15.19 -13.43
N ASN A 88 4.35 15.60 -13.21
CA ASN A 88 3.94 16.26 -11.97
C ASN A 88 3.27 15.22 -11.09
N ILE A 89 3.85 14.98 -9.91
CA ILE A 89 3.37 13.99 -8.91
C ILE A 89 2.82 14.76 -7.71
N LYS A 90 1.63 14.39 -7.25
CA LYS A 90 1.01 14.89 -6.03
C LYS A 90 0.86 13.75 -5.04
#